data_AF-X0WAM2-F1
#
_entry.id   AF-X0WAM2-F1
#
_cell.length_a   1.000
_cell.length_b   1.000
_cell.length_c   1.000
_cell.angle_alpha   90.00
_cell.angle_beta   90.00
_cell.angle_gamma   90.00
#
_symmetry.space_group_name_H-M   'P 1'
#
loop_
_entity.id
_entity.type
_entity.pdbx_description
1 polymer ?
#
loop_
_entity_poly.entity_id
_entity_poly.type
_entity_poly.pdbx_seq_one_letter_code
_entity_poly.pdbx_strand_id
1 'polypeptide(L)'
;NPWGASNRDLLAMYRSANAGECPLVIDKSTPSCGNSRFGCWVCTLVKRDRAMEAIIDNGEEWLAPLLEFRDLLSETQTPSLKSKYRDYRRRSGQLSYKKDGGLIRGPYHFEFRCELLKRLLTIQKQSPEDKNLQLITIPELHEIRKIWRIEEQDWEDSVPRIYREVYGDDLHWEHDDTVDLGVLERDTLAEVAAEHDLPEALLRKLLDVERLHHGMSRRTKVFSNIDMVLSKEWRSEEAILAEINRGQGIY
;
A
#
# COMPACT_ATOMS: atom_id res chain seq x y z
N ASN A 1 -14.64 -5.71 -30.72
CA ASN A 1 -14.83 -6.78 -29.73
C ASN A 1 -16.07 -6.44 -28.88
N PRO A 2 -16.58 -7.36 -28.02
CA PRO A 2 -17.75 -7.08 -27.16
C PRO A 2 -17.60 -5.89 -26.20
N TRP A 3 -16.38 -5.36 -26.06
CA TRP A 3 -16.02 -4.24 -25.20
C TRP A 3 -15.79 -2.93 -25.98
N GLY A 4 -16.20 -2.86 -27.26
CA GLY A 4 -16.15 -1.64 -28.06
C GLY A 4 -14.80 -1.31 -28.70
N ALA A 5 -13.74 -2.07 -28.45
CA ALA A 5 -12.42 -1.85 -29.06
C ALA A 5 -12.24 -2.63 -30.38
N SER A 6 -11.29 -2.18 -31.21
CA SER A 6 -10.93 -2.80 -32.50
C SER A 6 -10.34 -4.20 -32.30
N ASN A 7 -10.88 -5.20 -33.03
CA ASN A 7 -10.32 -6.55 -33.02
C ASN A 7 -8.91 -6.61 -33.65
N ARG A 8 -8.61 -5.67 -34.58
CA ARG A 8 -7.29 -5.59 -35.22
C ARG A 8 -6.23 -5.10 -34.23
N ASP A 9 -6.58 -4.13 -33.41
CA ASP A 9 -5.67 -3.53 -32.43
C ASP A 9 -5.41 -4.53 -31.31
N LEU A 10 -6.45 -5.25 -30.87
CA LEU A 10 -6.31 -6.36 -29.94
C LEU A 10 -5.36 -7.44 -30.50
N LEU A 11 -5.53 -7.83 -31.77
CA LEU A 11 -4.64 -8.81 -32.40
C LEU A 11 -3.19 -8.31 -32.49
N ALA A 12 -2.99 -7.02 -32.79
CA ALA A 12 -1.67 -6.39 -32.81
C ALA A 12 -1.02 -6.40 -31.43
N MET A 13 -1.78 -6.10 -30.38
CA MET A 13 -1.32 -6.16 -28.98
C MET A 13 -0.87 -7.58 -28.60
N TYR A 14 -1.67 -8.61 -28.90
CA TYR A 14 -1.32 -10.00 -28.59
C TYR A 14 -0.06 -10.49 -29.35
N ARG A 15 0.12 -10.06 -30.60
CA ARG A 15 1.35 -10.35 -31.36
C ARG A 15 2.57 -9.70 -30.74
N SER A 16 2.43 -8.45 -30.31
CA SER A 16 3.49 -7.65 -29.70
C SER A 16 3.89 -8.20 -28.33
N ALA A 17 2.92 -8.51 -27.47
CA ALA A 17 3.14 -9.01 -26.11
C ALA A 17 3.75 -10.42 -26.04
N ASN A 18 3.60 -11.23 -27.08
CA ASN A 18 4.12 -12.59 -27.14
C ASN A 18 5.43 -12.69 -27.93
N ALA A 19 6.10 -11.57 -28.22
CA ALA A 19 7.29 -11.54 -29.09
C ALA A 19 7.08 -12.29 -30.44
N GLY A 20 5.84 -12.31 -30.96
CA GLY A 20 5.49 -13.02 -32.18
C GLY A 20 5.23 -14.54 -32.04
N GLU A 21 5.29 -15.13 -30.84
CA GLU A 21 5.22 -16.59 -30.66
C GLU A 21 3.81 -17.20 -30.85
N CYS A 22 2.73 -16.41 -30.79
CA CYS A 22 1.37 -16.97 -30.85
C CYS A 22 0.64 -16.70 -32.16
N PRO A 23 0.44 -17.71 -33.03
CA PRO A 23 -0.42 -17.58 -34.20
C PRO A 23 -1.90 -17.47 -33.78
N LEU A 24 -2.71 -16.77 -34.59
CA LEU A 24 -4.17 -16.77 -34.41
C LEU A 24 -4.70 -18.18 -34.73
N VAL A 25 -4.99 -18.95 -33.69
CA VAL A 25 -5.51 -20.31 -33.81
C VAL A 25 -7.04 -20.25 -33.96
N ILE A 26 -7.55 -20.65 -35.13
CA ILE A 26 -8.99 -20.76 -35.43
C ILE A 26 -9.47 -22.21 -35.21
N ASP A 27 -8.54 -23.14 -35.04
CA ASP A 27 -8.73 -24.57 -34.96
C ASP A 27 -8.69 -25.08 -33.50
N LYS A 28 -9.40 -26.17 -33.20
CA LYS A 28 -9.42 -26.82 -31.87
C LYS A 28 -8.23 -27.77 -31.62
N SER A 29 -7.45 -28.11 -32.65
CA SER A 29 -6.37 -29.10 -32.59
C SER A 29 -4.98 -28.51 -32.32
N THR A 30 -4.80 -27.21 -32.53
CA THR A 30 -3.52 -26.53 -32.28
C THR A 30 -3.33 -26.29 -30.77
N PRO A 31 -2.22 -26.73 -30.16
CA PRO A 31 -1.95 -26.52 -28.73
C PRO A 31 -1.78 -25.04 -28.40
N SER A 32 -2.13 -24.65 -27.17
CA SER A 32 -2.06 -23.26 -26.73
C SER A 32 -0.60 -22.80 -26.58
N CYS A 33 -0.29 -21.66 -27.22
CA CYS A 33 0.98 -20.93 -27.12
C CYS A 33 1.19 -20.23 -25.74
N GLY A 34 0.45 -20.63 -24.70
CA GLY A 34 0.08 -19.81 -23.53
C GLY A 34 1.15 -19.57 -22.46
N ASN A 35 2.41 -19.42 -22.84
CA ASN A 35 3.51 -19.10 -21.91
C ASN A 35 3.64 -17.61 -21.62
N SER A 36 3.15 -16.74 -22.50
CA SER A 36 3.10 -15.30 -22.27
C SER A 36 1.74 -14.92 -21.71
N ARG A 37 1.73 -14.46 -20.46
CA ARG A 37 0.54 -13.97 -19.76
C ARG A 37 0.73 -12.46 -19.61
N PHE A 38 -0.30 -11.69 -19.95
CA PHE A 38 -0.34 -10.28 -19.61
C PHE A 38 -0.18 -10.14 -18.10
N GLY A 39 0.90 -9.50 -17.67
CA GLY A 39 1.18 -9.28 -16.27
C GLY A 39 0.27 -8.20 -15.71
N CYS A 40 -0.17 -8.40 -14.48
CA CYS A 40 -0.80 -7.34 -13.71
C CYS A 40 0.32 -6.43 -13.18
N TRP A 41 0.14 -5.11 -13.30
CA TRP A 41 1.13 -4.11 -12.86
C TRP A 41 1.39 -4.11 -11.34
N VAL A 42 0.62 -4.88 -10.55
CA VAL A 42 0.89 -5.15 -9.13
C VAL A 42 1.40 -6.57 -8.84
N CYS A 43 1.58 -7.42 -9.85
CA CYS A 43 1.93 -8.83 -9.65
C CYS A 43 3.40 -9.01 -9.28
N THR A 44 3.64 -9.45 -8.06
CA THR A 44 4.97 -9.76 -7.51
C THR A 44 5.32 -11.26 -7.55
N LEU A 45 4.44 -12.10 -8.10
CA LEU A 45 4.66 -13.56 -8.17
C LEU A 45 5.64 -13.96 -9.28
N VAL A 46 5.68 -13.20 -10.37
CA VAL A 46 6.63 -13.43 -11.47
C VAL A 46 7.91 -12.63 -11.21
N LYS A 47 9.06 -13.09 -11.73
CA LYS A 47 10.31 -12.31 -11.55
C LYS A 47 10.36 -11.11 -12.49
N ARG A 48 10.02 -11.33 -13.76
CA ARG A 48 10.02 -10.30 -14.82
C ARG A 48 8.71 -10.35 -15.59
N ASP A 49 8.20 -9.18 -15.94
CA ASP A 49 7.01 -9.03 -16.78
C ASP A 49 7.40 -8.90 -18.25
N ARG A 50 7.66 -10.06 -18.89
CA ARG A 50 8.07 -10.12 -20.31
C ARG A 50 7.02 -9.54 -21.25
N ALA A 51 5.75 -9.60 -20.88
CA ALA A 51 4.67 -9.10 -21.72
C ALA A 51 4.69 -7.57 -21.73
N MET A 52 4.85 -6.93 -20.57
CA MET A 52 4.96 -5.48 -20.48
C MET A 52 6.27 -4.98 -21.11
N GLU A 53 7.40 -5.65 -20.88
CA GLU A 53 8.69 -5.37 -21.55
C GLU A 53 8.50 -5.40 -23.08
N ALA A 54 7.88 -6.46 -23.63
CA ALA A 54 7.67 -6.57 -25.07
C ALA A 54 6.70 -5.51 -25.64
N ILE A 55 5.65 -5.11 -24.90
CA ILE A 55 4.73 -4.06 -25.36
C ILE A 55 5.45 -2.70 -25.41
N ILE A 56 6.32 -2.42 -24.42
CA ILE A 56 7.18 -1.22 -24.41
C ILE A 56 8.13 -1.22 -25.60
N ASP A 57 8.83 -2.34 -25.84
CA ASP A 57 9.77 -2.50 -26.96
C ASP A 57 9.09 -2.32 -28.34
N ASN A 58 7.77 -2.54 -28.42
CA ASN A 58 6.96 -2.36 -29.62
C ASN A 58 6.34 -0.94 -29.74
N GLY A 59 6.76 0.02 -28.91
CA GLY A 59 6.46 1.45 -29.07
C GLY A 59 5.47 2.05 -28.07
N GLU A 60 4.94 1.27 -27.11
CA GLU A 60 4.07 1.79 -26.05
C GLU A 60 4.92 2.19 -24.82
N GLU A 61 5.86 3.11 -25.03
CA GLU A 61 6.85 3.55 -24.02
C GLU A 61 6.22 4.14 -22.75
N TRP A 62 4.99 4.65 -22.84
CA TRP A 62 4.25 5.20 -21.70
C TRP A 62 3.93 4.16 -20.61
N LEU A 63 4.10 2.86 -20.89
CA LEU A 63 3.99 1.78 -19.90
C LEU A 63 5.26 1.62 -19.05
N ALA A 64 6.39 2.24 -19.41
CA ALA A 64 7.64 2.10 -18.66
C ALA A 64 7.52 2.49 -17.18
N PRO A 65 6.85 3.59 -16.80
CA PRO A 65 6.63 3.91 -15.39
C PRO A 65 5.81 2.87 -14.63
N LEU A 66 4.88 2.16 -15.29
CA LEU A 66 4.13 1.06 -14.70
C LEU A 66 5.00 -0.17 -14.49
N LEU A 67 5.91 -0.47 -15.43
CA LEU A 67 6.87 -1.56 -15.28
C LEU A 67 7.82 -1.30 -14.10
N GLU A 68 8.34 -0.08 -13.99
CA GLU A 68 9.18 0.34 -12.86
C GLU A 68 8.44 0.23 -11.52
N PHE A 69 7.17 0.67 -11.48
CA PHE A 69 6.35 0.56 -10.28
C PHE A 69 6.15 -0.91 -9.87
N ARG A 70 5.88 -1.77 -10.85
CA ARG A 70 5.72 -3.21 -10.66
C ARG A 70 7.01 -3.85 -10.13
N ASP A 71 8.14 -3.47 -10.68
CA ASP A 71 9.45 -4.00 -10.29
C ASP A 71 9.84 -3.54 -8.89
N LEU A 72 9.55 -2.29 -8.51
CA LEU A 72 9.66 -1.82 -7.12
C LEU A 72 8.86 -2.70 -6.16
N LEU A 73 7.59 -3.01 -6.48
CA LEU A 73 6.77 -3.90 -5.65
C LEU A 73 7.37 -5.31 -5.54
N SER A 74 7.95 -5.82 -6.63
CA SER A 74 8.62 -7.11 -6.68
C SER A 74 9.88 -7.13 -5.80
N GLU A 75 10.71 -6.09 -5.90
CA GLU A 75 11.93 -5.93 -5.10
C GLU A 75 11.64 -5.94 -3.59
N THR A 76 10.55 -5.29 -3.17
CA THR A 76 10.15 -5.26 -1.75
C THR A 76 9.79 -6.65 -1.20
N GLN A 77 9.57 -7.67 -2.05
CA GLN A 77 9.36 -9.05 -1.61
C GLN A 77 10.65 -9.78 -1.27
N THR A 78 11.81 -9.22 -1.63
CA THR A 78 13.13 -9.83 -1.35
C THR A 78 13.34 -9.93 0.17
N PRO A 79 13.62 -11.12 0.72
CA PRO A 79 13.70 -11.32 2.18
C PRO A 79 14.61 -10.35 2.93
N SER A 80 15.75 -9.96 2.34
CA SER A 80 16.70 -9.01 2.92
C SER A 80 16.20 -7.57 2.96
N LEU A 81 15.28 -7.20 2.05
CA LEU A 81 14.72 -5.85 1.95
C LEU A 81 13.40 -5.69 2.70
N LYS A 82 12.78 -6.80 3.15
CA LYS A 82 11.46 -6.72 3.80
C LYS A 82 11.45 -5.84 5.05
N SER A 83 12.53 -5.83 5.84
CA SER A 83 12.63 -4.98 7.03
C SER A 83 12.64 -3.48 6.70
N LYS A 84 13.15 -3.10 5.52
CA LYS A 84 13.19 -1.71 5.07
C LYS A 84 11.79 -1.17 4.75
N TYR A 85 10.92 -2.01 4.18
CA TYR A 85 9.63 -1.56 3.66
C TYR A 85 8.44 -1.94 4.54
N ARG A 86 8.58 -2.91 5.45
CA ARG A 86 7.46 -3.49 6.20
C ARG A 86 7.66 -3.45 7.69
N ASP A 87 6.57 -3.12 8.37
CA ASP A 87 6.48 -3.12 9.82
C ASP A 87 6.78 -4.52 10.39
N TYR A 88 7.44 -4.58 11.53
CA TYR A 88 7.72 -5.82 12.26
C TYR A 88 6.46 -6.36 12.96
N ARG A 89 5.43 -5.52 13.14
CA ARG A 89 4.12 -5.86 13.72
C ARG A 89 3.13 -6.23 12.62
N ARG A 90 2.21 -7.13 12.92
CA ARG A 90 1.06 -7.44 12.05
C ARG A 90 0.05 -6.29 12.09
N ARG A 91 -0.93 -6.30 11.17
CA ARG A 91 -2.04 -5.32 11.18
C ARG A 91 -2.81 -5.29 12.52
N SER A 92 -2.82 -6.39 13.26
CA SER A 92 -3.38 -6.45 14.63
C SER A 92 -2.55 -5.69 15.67
N GLY A 93 -1.33 -5.27 15.35
CA GLY A 93 -0.35 -4.70 16.28
C GLY A 93 0.49 -5.74 17.03
N GLN A 94 0.26 -7.03 16.78
CA GLN A 94 0.97 -8.13 17.45
C GLN A 94 2.20 -8.58 16.68
N LEU A 95 3.17 -9.13 17.39
CA LEU A 95 4.32 -9.81 16.79
C LEU A 95 3.95 -11.21 16.30
N SER A 96 4.66 -11.68 15.29
CA SER A 96 4.52 -13.06 14.82
C SER A 96 5.89 -13.59 14.49
N TYR A 97 6.15 -14.84 14.86
CA TYR A 97 7.45 -15.46 14.74
C TYR A 97 7.40 -16.58 13.71
N LYS A 98 8.47 -16.69 12.93
CA LYS A 98 8.75 -17.84 12.09
C LYS A 98 9.24 -19.00 12.96
N LYS A 99 9.23 -20.21 12.39
CA LYS A 99 9.74 -21.41 13.04
C LYS A 99 11.24 -21.34 13.36
N ASP A 100 11.99 -20.53 12.62
CA ASP A 100 13.42 -20.29 12.79
C ASP A 100 13.73 -19.17 13.81
N GLY A 101 12.71 -18.61 14.48
CA GLY A 101 12.87 -17.53 15.47
C GLY A 101 12.86 -16.12 14.86
N GLY A 102 12.84 -15.97 13.53
CA GLY A 102 12.78 -14.65 12.89
C GLY A 102 11.39 -14.01 12.94
N LEU A 103 11.31 -12.67 12.96
CA LEU A 103 10.04 -11.95 12.89
C LEU A 103 9.37 -12.10 11.52
N ILE A 104 8.05 -12.31 11.53
CA ILE A 104 7.20 -12.26 10.34
C ILE A 104 6.72 -10.82 10.15
N ARG A 105 7.28 -10.16 9.13
CA ARG A 105 6.92 -8.80 8.74
C ARG A 105 5.43 -8.67 8.40
N GLY A 106 4.82 -7.57 8.81
CA GLY A 106 3.43 -7.23 8.54
C GLY A 106 3.26 -6.35 7.29
N PRO A 107 2.37 -5.33 7.36
CA PRO A 107 2.07 -4.46 6.23
C PRO A 107 3.26 -3.55 5.89
N TYR A 108 3.17 -2.85 4.76
CA TYR A 108 4.11 -1.78 4.45
C TYR A 108 4.04 -0.67 5.49
N HIS A 109 5.19 -0.04 5.76
CA HIS A 109 5.25 1.20 6.53
C HIS A 109 4.31 2.25 5.93
N PHE A 110 3.77 3.10 6.80
CA PHE A 110 2.81 4.13 6.40
C PHE A 110 3.41 5.10 5.38
N GLU A 111 4.65 5.52 5.62
CA GLU A 111 5.44 6.41 4.77
C GLU A 111 5.63 5.80 3.38
N PHE A 112 5.96 4.50 3.33
CA PHE A 112 6.11 3.81 2.06
C PHE A 112 4.78 3.66 1.31
N ARG A 113 3.65 3.49 2.01
CA ARG A 113 2.32 3.52 1.37
C ARG A 113 2.01 4.91 0.79
N CYS A 114 2.38 5.98 1.48
CA CYS A 114 2.29 7.34 0.95
C CYS A 114 3.12 7.51 -0.32
N GLU A 115 4.36 7.01 -0.33
CA GLU A 115 5.22 7.02 -1.53
C GLU A 115 4.62 6.24 -2.69
N LEU A 116 4.07 5.05 -2.43
CA LEU A 116 3.40 4.23 -3.45
C LEU A 116 2.17 4.95 -4.03
N LEU A 117 1.34 5.58 -3.19
CA LEU A 117 0.20 6.35 -3.65
C LEU A 117 0.62 7.54 -4.52
N LYS A 118 1.65 8.29 -4.09
CA LYS A 118 2.18 9.42 -4.85
C LYS A 118 2.72 8.98 -6.21
N ARG A 119 3.48 7.89 -6.27
CA ARG A 119 3.97 7.29 -7.52
C ARG A 119 2.80 6.87 -8.41
N LEU A 120 1.80 6.18 -7.86
CA LEU A 120 0.63 5.72 -8.60
C LEU A 120 -0.13 6.88 -9.27
N LEU A 121 -0.41 7.95 -8.52
CA LEU A 121 -1.07 9.14 -9.04
C LEU A 121 -0.20 9.87 -10.08
N THR A 122 1.12 9.90 -9.89
CA THR A 122 2.05 10.48 -10.86
C THR A 122 2.02 9.73 -12.18
N ILE A 123 2.05 8.39 -12.14
CA ILE A 123 1.95 7.54 -13.33
C ILE A 123 0.61 7.77 -14.03
N GLN A 124 -0.49 7.80 -13.27
CA GLN A 124 -1.82 8.09 -13.81
C GLN A 124 -1.88 9.46 -14.51
N LYS A 125 -1.29 10.50 -13.90
CA LYS A 125 -1.24 11.87 -14.46
C LYS A 125 -0.37 11.97 -15.72
N GLN A 126 0.71 11.21 -15.80
CA GLN A 126 1.65 11.22 -16.93
C GLN A 126 1.19 10.36 -18.11
N SER A 127 0.20 9.49 -17.91
CA SER A 127 -0.34 8.66 -18.98
C SER A 127 -0.94 9.51 -20.09
N PRO A 128 -0.77 9.14 -21.37
CA PRO A 128 -1.39 9.86 -22.49
C PRO A 128 -2.92 9.91 -22.37
N GLU A 129 -3.52 11.06 -22.69
CA GLU A 129 -4.97 11.29 -22.55
C GLU A 129 -5.80 10.31 -23.39
N ASP A 130 -5.32 9.93 -24.58
CA ASP A 130 -5.97 8.99 -25.49
C ASP A 130 -6.05 7.56 -24.92
N LYS A 131 -5.21 7.24 -23.94
CA LYS A 131 -5.21 5.93 -23.25
C LYS A 131 -6.20 5.87 -22.10
N ASN A 132 -6.69 7.01 -21.61
CA ASN A 132 -7.67 7.11 -20.51
C ASN A 132 -7.38 6.16 -19.33
N LEU A 133 -6.12 6.13 -18.89
CA LEU A 133 -5.66 5.22 -17.85
C LEU A 133 -6.18 5.67 -16.48
N GLN A 134 -6.97 4.82 -15.83
CA GLN A 134 -7.38 5.00 -14.43
C GLN A 134 -6.83 3.84 -13.59
N LEU A 135 -5.75 4.09 -12.87
CA LEU A 135 -5.11 3.15 -11.94
C LEU A 135 -5.78 3.17 -10.57
N ILE A 136 -6.30 4.33 -10.16
CA ILE A 136 -7.04 4.52 -8.93
C ILE A 136 -8.14 5.56 -9.12
N THR A 137 -9.32 5.25 -8.60
CA THR A 137 -10.52 6.08 -8.71
C THR A 137 -10.61 7.07 -7.55
N ILE A 138 -11.40 8.14 -7.74
CA ILE A 138 -11.68 9.10 -6.66
C ILE A 138 -12.31 8.42 -5.45
N PRO A 139 -13.36 7.57 -5.57
CA PRO A 139 -13.92 6.85 -4.42
C PRO A 139 -12.88 6.00 -3.67
N GLU A 140 -11.94 5.36 -4.36
CA GLU A 140 -10.86 4.62 -3.72
C GLU A 140 -9.92 5.54 -2.92
N LEU A 141 -9.64 6.76 -3.39
CA LEU A 141 -8.87 7.75 -2.61
C LEU A 141 -9.59 8.16 -1.32
N HIS A 142 -10.91 8.34 -1.37
CA HIS A 142 -11.71 8.63 -0.17
C HIS A 142 -11.65 7.47 0.84
N GLU A 143 -11.74 6.23 0.37
CA GLU A 143 -11.63 5.05 1.24
C GLU A 143 -10.21 4.88 1.81
N ILE A 144 -9.16 5.14 1.03
CA ILE A 144 -7.78 5.14 1.54
C ILE A 144 -7.63 6.18 2.65
N ARG A 145 -8.09 7.42 2.41
CA ARG A 145 -8.05 8.50 3.41
C ARG A 145 -8.74 8.07 4.70
N LYS A 146 -9.96 7.53 4.60
CA LYS A 146 -10.71 7.03 5.75
C LYS A 146 -9.96 5.94 6.52
N ILE A 147 -9.44 4.94 5.81
CA ILE A 147 -8.67 3.85 6.43
C ILE A 147 -7.42 4.40 7.12
N TRP A 148 -6.67 5.32 6.49
CA TRP A 148 -5.43 5.86 7.06
C TRP A 148 -5.69 6.72 8.29
N ARG A 149 -6.73 7.56 8.28
CA ARG A 149 -7.11 8.35 9.46
C ARG A 149 -7.51 7.47 10.64
N ILE A 150 -8.28 6.40 10.39
CA ILE A 150 -8.80 5.53 11.45
C ILE A 150 -7.75 4.51 11.94
N GLU A 151 -7.08 3.81 11.02
CA GLU A 151 -6.18 2.70 11.37
C GLU A 151 -4.76 3.18 11.65
N GLU A 152 -4.24 4.09 10.83
CA GLU A 152 -2.84 4.55 10.85
C GLU A 152 -2.63 5.85 11.64
N GLN A 153 -3.71 6.48 12.10
CA GLN A 153 -3.65 7.70 12.90
C GLN A 153 -3.05 8.88 12.12
N ASP A 154 -3.39 8.94 10.84
CA ASP A 154 -2.95 9.99 9.92
C ASP A 154 -3.65 11.33 10.22
N TRP A 155 -3.26 11.96 11.34
CA TRP A 155 -3.77 13.27 11.77
C TRP A 155 -3.36 14.40 10.82
N GLU A 156 -2.29 14.20 10.05
CA GLU A 156 -1.83 15.13 9.02
C GLU A 156 -2.68 15.11 7.75
N ASP A 157 -3.56 14.12 7.61
CA ASP A 157 -4.42 13.92 6.45
C ASP A 157 -3.62 13.87 5.14
N SER A 158 -2.80 12.82 5.01
CA SER A 158 -1.79 12.69 3.98
C SER A 158 -2.36 12.55 2.57
N VAL A 159 -3.55 11.98 2.39
CA VAL A 159 -4.14 11.74 1.06
C VAL A 159 -4.43 13.05 0.30
N PRO A 160 -5.17 14.03 0.86
CA PRO A 160 -5.33 15.35 0.25
C PRO A 160 -4.02 16.03 -0.11
N ARG A 161 -3.04 16.00 0.80
CA ARG A 161 -1.71 16.58 0.56
C ARG A 161 -1.02 15.92 -0.64
N ILE A 162 -0.97 14.59 -0.67
CA ILE A 162 -0.36 13.83 -1.78
C ILE A 162 -1.06 14.15 -3.10
N TYR A 163 -2.39 14.22 -3.10
CA TYR A 163 -3.17 14.57 -4.29
C TYR A 163 -2.78 15.95 -4.81
N ARG A 164 -2.79 16.97 -3.94
CA ARG A 164 -2.43 18.35 -4.28
C ARG A 164 -0.99 18.46 -4.80
N GLU A 165 -0.05 17.72 -4.21
CA GLU A 165 1.34 17.68 -4.68
C GLU A 165 1.47 17.13 -6.11
N VAL A 166 0.61 16.19 -6.51
CA VAL A 166 0.65 15.59 -7.85
C VAL A 166 -0.14 16.42 -8.86
N TYR A 167 -1.37 16.82 -8.53
CA TYR A 167 -2.30 17.44 -9.48
C TYR A 167 -2.21 18.97 -9.49
N GLY A 168 -1.90 19.60 -8.36
CA GLY A 168 -1.85 21.05 -8.18
C GLY A 168 -3.19 21.67 -7.74
N ASP A 169 -4.24 20.87 -7.61
CA ASP A 169 -5.57 21.23 -7.14
C ASP A 169 -6.07 20.24 -6.07
N ASP A 170 -7.29 20.47 -5.57
CA ASP A 170 -7.94 19.63 -4.57
C ASP A 170 -9.24 19.04 -5.09
N LEU A 171 -9.53 17.83 -4.63
CA LEU A 171 -10.86 17.23 -4.76
C LEU A 171 -11.83 17.82 -3.73
N HIS A 172 -13.11 17.52 -3.92
CA HIS A 172 -14.11 17.78 -2.89
C HIS A 172 -13.96 16.75 -1.75
N TRP A 173 -13.06 17.03 -0.82
CA TRP A 173 -12.83 16.21 0.36
C TRP A 173 -13.98 16.38 1.37
N GLU A 174 -14.63 15.27 1.72
CA GLU A 174 -15.61 15.30 2.81
C GLU A 174 -14.92 15.67 4.13
N HIS A 175 -15.50 16.61 4.85
CA HIS A 175 -15.07 16.94 6.21
C HIS A 175 -15.79 16.02 7.19
N ASP A 176 -15.02 15.23 7.92
CA ASP A 176 -15.53 14.45 9.04
C ASP A 176 -15.29 15.23 10.33
N ASP A 177 -16.36 15.82 10.87
CA ASP A 177 -16.35 16.62 12.10
C ASP A 177 -15.86 15.83 13.34
N THR A 178 -15.71 14.50 13.23
CA THR A 178 -15.25 13.65 14.35
C THR A 178 -13.73 13.60 14.51
N VAL A 179 -12.95 14.07 13.53
CA VAL A 179 -11.49 13.95 13.52
C VAL A 179 -10.84 15.31 13.35
N ASP A 180 -10.85 16.08 14.45
CA ASP A 180 -10.33 17.45 14.53
C ASP A 180 -8.98 17.52 15.29
N LEU A 181 -8.15 16.46 15.18
CA LEU A 181 -6.77 16.45 15.68
C LEU A 181 -5.85 16.60 14.48
N GLY A 182 -5.03 17.65 14.49
CA GLY A 182 -4.10 17.97 13.42
C GLY A 182 -2.65 17.94 13.90
N VAL A 183 -1.80 18.66 13.16
CA VAL A 183 -0.35 18.72 13.40
C VAL A 183 -0.03 19.28 14.79
N LEU A 184 -0.73 20.33 15.23
CA LEU A 184 -0.48 20.97 16.51
C LEU A 184 -0.71 20.01 17.68
N GLU A 185 -1.81 19.26 17.65
CA GLU A 185 -2.13 18.29 18.68
C GLU A 185 -1.16 17.11 18.66
N ARG A 186 -0.70 16.70 17.47
CA ARG A 186 0.35 15.69 17.31
C ARG A 186 1.64 16.13 18.01
N ASP A 187 2.11 17.34 17.71
CA ASP A 187 3.35 17.88 18.25
C ASP A 187 3.26 18.09 19.78
N THR A 188 2.14 18.62 20.26
CA THR A 188 1.89 18.75 21.72
C THR A 188 1.91 17.40 22.41
N LEU A 189 1.30 16.37 21.80
CA LEU A 189 1.29 15.03 22.38
C LEU A 189 2.67 14.38 22.36
N ALA A 190 3.47 14.63 21.33
CA ALA A 190 4.85 14.14 21.25
C ALA A 190 5.72 14.69 22.39
N GLU A 191 5.55 15.97 22.75
CA GLU A 191 6.23 16.59 23.89
C GLU A 191 5.85 15.90 25.21
N VAL A 192 4.56 15.71 25.47
CA VAL A 192 4.06 15.03 26.68
C VAL A 192 4.50 13.56 26.74
N ALA A 193 4.49 12.88 25.59
CA ALA A 193 4.94 11.49 25.49
C ALA A 193 6.41 11.35 25.88
N ALA A 194 7.26 12.28 25.41
CA ALA A 194 8.68 12.30 25.72
C ALA A 194 8.95 12.62 27.20
N GLU A 195 8.19 13.53 27.82
CA GLU A 195 8.31 13.85 29.25
C GLU A 195 8.07 12.62 30.15
N HIS A 196 7.18 11.73 29.73
CA HIS A 196 6.75 10.56 30.50
C HIS A 196 7.36 9.22 30.04
N ASP A 197 8.30 9.23 29.09
CA ASP A 197 8.88 8.01 28.49
C ASP A 197 7.81 7.05 27.94
N LEU A 198 6.78 7.60 27.31
CA LEU A 198 5.67 6.86 26.71
C LEU A 198 5.74 6.89 25.19
N PRO A 199 5.35 5.80 24.49
CA PRO A 199 5.23 5.83 23.03
C PRO A 199 4.14 6.79 22.58
N GLU A 200 4.50 7.82 21.80
CA GLU A 200 3.55 8.80 21.26
C GLU A 200 2.38 8.13 20.50
N ALA A 201 2.70 7.15 19.65
CA ALA A 201 1.69 6.43 18.86
C ALA A 201 0.63 5.74 19.74
N LEU A 202 1.02 5.24 20.93
CA LEU A 202 0.08 4.66 21.88
C LEU A 202 -0.90 5.71 22.38
N LEU A 203 -0.39 6.88 22.82
CA LEU A 203 -1.22 7.97 23.32
C LEU A 203 -2.18 8.48 22.25
N ARG A 204 -1.70 8.68 21.02
CA ARG A 204 -2.56 9.04 19.88
C ARG A 204 -3.70 8.03 19.73
N LYS A 205 -3.41 6.73 19.90
CA LYS A 205 -4.41 5.67 19.63
C LYS A 205 -5.47 5.61 20.69
N LEU A 206 -5.09 5.87 21.94
CA LEU A 206 -6.02 6.00 23.04
C LEU A 206 -6.94 7.21 22.87
N LEU A 207 -6.40 8.35 22.42
CA LEU A 207 -7.19 9.54 22.10
C LEU A 207 -8.16 9.30 20.93
N ASP A 208 -7.69 8.65 19.85
CA ASP A 208 -8.54 8.27 18.72
C ASP A 208 -9.71 7.38 19.19
N VAL A 209 -9.42 6.38 20.05
CA VAL A 209 -10.46 5.50 20.60
C VAL A 209 -11.45 6.28 21.45
N GLU A 210 -11.00 7.19 22.30
CA GLU A 210 -11.91 8.02 23.13
C GLU A 210 -12.85 8.84 22.24
N ARG A 211 -12.29 9.53 21.25
CA ARG A 211 -13.02 10.40 20.32
C ARG A 211 -14.02 9.64 19.45
N LEU A 212 -13.65 8.46 18.95
CA LEU A 212 -14.55 7.61 18.17
C LEU A 212 -15.81 7.20 18.94
N HIS A 213 -15.76 7.21 20.27
CA HIS A 213 -16.92 6.94 21.13
C HIS A 213 -17.53 8.19 21.75
N HIS A 214 -16.98 9.37 21.46
CA HIS A 214 -17.53 10.65 21.91
C HIS A 214 -18.91 10.88 21.27
N GLY A 215 -19.89 11.31 22.07
CA GLY A 215 -21.27 11.49 21.61
C GLY A 215 -22.09 10.21 21.44
N MET A 216 -21.52 9.01 21.63
CA MET A 216 -22.29 7.76 21.59
C MET A 216 -23.04 7.52 22.90
N SER A 217 -24.35 7.27 22.80
CA SER A 217 -25.22 6.97 23.97
C SER A 217 -24.79 5.72 24.76
N ARG A 218 -24.07 4.77 24.13
CA ARG A 218 -23.53 3.57 24.77
C ARG A 218 -22.02 3.44 24.53
N ARG A 219 -21.24 3.66 25.58
CA ARG A 219 -19.77 3.58 25.58
C ARG A 219 -19.20 2.21 25.96
N THR A 220 -20.02 1.16 25.98
CA THR A 220 -19.64 -0.18 26.46
C THR A 220 -18.44 -0.78 25.71
N LYS A 221 -18.23 -0.39 24.44
CA LYS A 221 -17.11 -0.88 23.62
C LYS A 221 -15.80 -0.10 23.81
N VAL A 222 -15.81 1.05 24.49
CA VAL A 222 -14.61 1.88 24.71
C VAL A 222 -13.53 1.07 25.42
N PHE A 223 -13.87 0.44 26.54
CA PHE A 223 -12.91 -0.33 27.33
C PHE A 223 -12.34 -1.50 26.53
N SER A 224 -13.17 -2.24 25.80
CA SER A 224 -12.69 -3.32 24.93
C SER A 224 -11.74 -2.83 23.83
N ASN A 225 -11.97 -1.62 23.29
CA ASN A 225 -11.07 -1.04 22.30
C ASN A 225 -9.76 -0.54 22.93
N ILE A 226 -9.83 0.04 24.14
CA ILE A 226 -8.65 0.44 24.91
C ILE A 226 -7.79 -0.79 25.23
N ASP A 227 -8.40 -1.88 25.72
CA ASP A 227 -7.69 -3.13 25.99
C ASP A 227 -7.00 -3.68 24.73
N MET A 228 -7.69 -3.62 23.59
CA MET A 228 -7.11 -4.01 22.31
C MET A 228 -5.91 -3.13 21.93
N VAL A 229 -5.96 -1.82 22.17
CA VAL A 229 -4.84 -0.90 21.93
C VAL A 229 -3.67 -1.21 22.87
N LEU A 230 -3.93 -1.35 24.17
CA LEU A 230 -2.90 -1.64 25.17
C LEU A 230 -2.24 -3.00 24.97
N SER A 231 -2.95 -3.98 24.39
CA SER A 231 -2.39 -5.29 24.10
C SER A 231 -1.37 -5.31 22.95
N LYS A 232 -1.31 -4.26 22.12
CA LYS A 232 -0.40 -4.19 20.96
C LYS A 232 1.06 -4.01 21.39
N GLU A 233 1.97 -4.28 20.46
CA GLU A 233 3.38 -4.00 20.63
C GLU A 233 3.69 -2.53 20.30
N TRP A 234 4.25 -1.83 21.29
CA TRP A 234 4.59 -0.41 21.23
C TRP A 234 6.09 -0.15 21.39
N ARG A 235 6.87 -1.17 21.74
CA ARG A 235 8.33 -1.06 21.83
C ARG A 235 8.95 -1.05 20.44
N SER A 236 10.15 -0.49 20.34
CA SER A 236 10.91 -0.44 19.09
C SER A 236 11.36 -1.84 18.64
N GLU A 237 11.63 -1.99 17.34
CA GLU A 237 12.14 -3.25 16.79
C GLU A 237 13.46 -3.66 17.44
N GLU A 238 14.35 -2.70 17.71
CA GLU A 238 15.65 -2.92 18.33
C GLU A 238 15.50 -3.50 19.74
N ALA A 239 14.57 -2.98 20.53
CA ALA A 239 14.30 -3.47 21.88
C ALA A 239 13.83 -4.93 21.86
N ILE A 240 12.96 -5.28 20.91
CA ILE A 240 12.42 -6.63 20.70
C ILE A 240 13.52 -7.58 20.24
N LEU A 241 14.32 -7.20 19.23
CA LEU A 241 15.43 -8.01 18.74
C LEU A 241 16.48 -8.22 19.83
N ALA A 242 16.77 -7.21 20.66
CA ALA A 242 17.68 -7.33 21.79
C ALA A 242 17.15 -8.30 22.87
N GLU A 243 15.84 -8.38 23.07
CA GLU A 243 15.21 -9.35 23.98
C GLU A 243 15.29 -10.78 23.40
N ILE A 244 14.98 -10.95 22.12
CA ILE A 244 15.08 -12.24 21.43
C ILE A 244 16.51 -12.78 21.49
N ASN A 245 17.50 -11.92 21.20
CA ASN A 245 18.91 -12.29 21.24
C ASN A 245 19.37 -12.66 22.66
N ARG A 246 18.85 -11.97 23.69
CA ARG A 246 19.11 -12.32 25.10
C ARG A 246 18.48 -13.67 25.49
N GLY A 247 17.28 -13.97 25.01
CA GLY A 247 16.60 -15.24 25.24
C GLY A 247 17.23 -16.44 24.53
N GLN A 248 17.91 -16.22 23.40
CA GLN A 248 18.68 -17.26 22.69
C GLN A 248 20.09 -17.48 23.24
N GLY A 249 20.53 -16.68 24.22
CA GLY A 249 21.87 -16.72 24.83
C GLY A 249 22.02 -17.57 26.10
N ILE A 250 21.09 -18.49 26.37
CA ILE A 250 21.23 -19.45 27.48
C ILE A 250 21.15 -20.88 26.93
N TYR A 251 22.30 -21.38 26.49
CA TYR A 251 22.66 -22.81 26.49
C TYR A 251 24.14 -22.95 26.85
#